data_AF-A0A2D5GFQ7-F1
#
_entry.id   AF-A0A2D5GFQ7-F1
#
_cell.length_a   1.000
_cell.length_b   1.000
_cell.length_c   1.000
_cell.angle_alpha   90.00
_cell.angle_beta   90.00
_cell.angle_gamma   90.00
#
_symmetry.space_group_name_H-M   'P 1'
#
loop_
_entity.id
_entity.type
_entity.pdbx_description
1 polymer ?
#
loop_
_entity_poly.entity_id
_entity_poly.type
_entity_poly.pdbx_seq_one_letter_code
_entity_poly.pdbx_strand_id
1 'polypeptide(L)'
;MLGIRNAADAVGDAFSYAEQPLEGFKLDWSAAGFTPAEKKTFTFQTGSNSGERSNFTIRGGSAERIGLAGVNVSANARGSIAIVDKALKNIHEIRREIGGAMAEMESMLRNNSTMVVNVSDSKSRITDTDFASATAELTRNQIIQQAASSVLAQANQSPNIALSLLGR
;
A
#
# COMPACT_ATOMS: atom_id res chain seq x y z
N MET A 1 -28.64 -10.57 9.78
CA MET A 1 -28.30 -9.13 9.66
C MET A 1 -26.95 -9.06 8.97
N LEU A 2 -26.95 -8.88 7.65
CA LEU A 2 -25.73 -8.89 6.83
C LEU A 2 -25.10 -7.50 6.91
N GLY A 3 -24.12 -7.35 7.81
CA GLY A 3 -23.33 -6.12 7.92
C GLY A 3 -22.49 -5.92 6.66
N ILE A 4 -22.78 -4.84 5.95
CA ILE A 4 -22.03 -4.39 4.77
C ILE A 4 -20.63 -4.03 5.27
N ARG A 5 -19.63 -4.85 4.95
CA ARG A 5 -18.22 -4.55 5.25
C ARG A 5 -17.77 -3.46 4.29
N ASN A 6 -17.51 -2.28 4.80
CA ASN A 6 -17.05 -1.14 4.01
C ASN A 6 -15.52 -1.22 3.81
N ALA A 7 -14.97 -0.46 2.86
CA ALA A 7 -13.54 -0.49 2.53
C ALA A 7 -12.61 -0.19 3.73
N ALA A 8 -13.12 0.48 4.78
CA ALA A 8 -12.42 0.70 6.04
C ALA A 8 -12.25 -0.58 6.89
N ASP A 9 -13.16 -1.56 6.77
CA ASP A 9 -13.05 -2.85 7.48
C ASP A 9 -12.08 -3.82 6.77
N ALA A 10 -11.69 -3.51 5.53
CA ALA A 10 -10.78 -4.32 4.73
C ALA A 10 -9.31 -3.85 4.81
N VAL A 11 -9.07 -2.68 5.41
CA VAL A 11 -7.72 -2.11 5.59
C VAL A 11 -7.47 -2.06 7.09
N GLY A 12 -6.65 -2.99 7.59
CA GLY A 12 -6.14 -2.94 8.95
C GLY A 12 -5.51 -1.57 9.22
N ASP A 13 -5.74 -1.04 10.42
CA ASP A 13 -5.33 0.30 10.84
C ASP A 13 -3.89 0.61 10.42
N ALA A 14 -3.74 1.47 9.41
CA ALA A 14 -2.44 1.82 8.83
C ALA A 14 -1.59 2.72 9.75
N PHE A 15 -2.11 3.10 10.92
CA PHE A 15 -1.42 3.95 11.90
C PHE A 15 -0.98 3.20 13.16
N SER A 16 -1.46 1.96 13.36
CA SER A 16 -1.03 1.10 14.46
C SER A 16 0.14 0.22 14.01
N TYR A 17 1.37 0.70 14.20
CA TYR A 17 2.58 -0.13 14.09
C TYR A 17 2.67 -1.21 15.21
N ALA A 18 1.68 -1.26 16.12
CA ALA A 18 1.64 -2.19 17.24
C ALA A 18 0.97 -3.53 16.90
N GLU A 19 0.22 -3.60 15.79
CA GLU A 19 -0.36 -4.86 15.31
C GLU A 19 0.35 -5.29 14.03
N GLN A 20 0.82 -6.52 14.05
CA GLN A 20 1.86 -7.02 13.17
C GLN A 20 1.39 -6.91 11.71
N PRO A 21 2.10 -6.20 10.81
CA PRO A 21 1.68 -6.03 9.41
C PRO A 21 1.65 -7.35 8.61
N LEU A 22 2.03 -8.45 9.25
CA LEU A 22 2.07 -9.81 8.72
C LEU A 22 0.96 -10.70 9.29
N GLU A 23 0.05 -10.19 10.12
CA GLU A 23 -0.99 -10.99 10.78
C GLU A 23 -2.00 -11.62 9.79
N GLY A 24 -2.13 -11.04 8.59
CA GLY A 24 -2.83 -11.65 7.45
C GLY A 24 -1.96 -12.53 6.54
N PHE A 25 -0.63 -12.48 6.68
CA PHE A 25 0.33 -13.21 5.86
C PHE A 25 0.64 -14.56 6.50
N LYS A 26 -0.29 -15.50 6.38
CA LYS A 26 -0.10 -16.89 6.80
C LYS A 26 0.81 -17.60 5.79
N LEU A 27 2.13 -17.53 6.02
CA LEU A 27 3.07 -18.34 5.26
C LEU A 27 3.13 -19.74 5.88
N ASP A 28 2.27 -20.62 5.34
CA ASP A 28 2.22 -22.03 5.70
C ASP A 28 3.43 -22.76 5.10
N TRP A 29 4.43 -23.02 5.95
CA TRP A 29 5.61 -23.85 5.64
C TRP A 29 5.41 -25.33 5.99
N SER A 30 4.19 -25.78 6.30
CA SER A 30 3.96 -27.21 6.52
C SER A 30 4.40 -28.00 5.27
N ALA A 31 5.06 -29.14 5.49
CA ALA A 31 5.49 -30.03 4.42
C ALA A 31 4.31 -30.23 3.48
N ALA A 32 4.49 -29.84 2.21
CA ALA A 32 3.43 -29.65 1.23
C ALA A 32 2.43 -30.83 1.18
N GLY A 33 1.40 -30.75 2.03
CA GLY A 33 0.08 -31.29 1.78
C GLY A 33 -0.66 -30.46 0.72
N PHE A 34 -0.01 -29.45 0.13
CA PHE A 34 -0.45 -28.78 -1.08
C PHE A 34 -0.29 -29.72 -2.26
N THR A 35 -1.24 -30.65 -2.38
CA THR A 35 -1.62 -31.31 -3.61
C THR A 35 -2.94 -30.67 -4.04
N PRO A 36 -2.93 -29.49 -4.69
CA PRO A 36 -4.18 -28.86 -5.07
C PRO A 36 -4.80 -29.77 -6.13
N ALA A 37 -5.98 -30.29 -5.83
CA ALA A 37 -6.80 -30.95 -6.83
C ALA A 37 -7.13 -29.97 -7.98
N GLU A 38 -7.13 -28.65 -7.70
CA GLU A 38 -7.57 -27.59 -8.62
C GLU A 38 -6.60 -26.39 -8.70
N LYS A 39 -6.77 -25.56 -9.74
CA LYS A 39 -6.05 -24.29 -9.90
C LYS A 39 -6.43 -23.35 -8.75
N LYS A 40 -5.46 -22.72 -8.09
CA LYS A 40 -5.73 -21.70 -7.06
C LYS A 40 -5.29 -20.33 -7.55
N THR A 41 -6.22 -19.38 -7.52
CA THR A 41 -5.94 -17.98 -7.85
C THR A 41 -5.76 -17.17 -6.57
N PHE A 42 -4.65 -16.46 -6.48
CA PHE A 42 -4.31 -15.48 -5.46
C PHE A 42 -4.54 -14.10 -6.05
N THR A 43 -5.28 -13.24 -5.36
CA THR A 43 -5.56 -11.88 -5.81
C THR A 43 -4.80 -10.90 -4.94
N PHE A 44 -3.94 -10.08 -5.55
CA PHE A 44 -3.17 -9.06 -4.85
C PHE A 44 -3.68 -7.69 -5.24
N GLN A 45 -3.75 -6.77 -4.28
CA GLN A 45 -3.98 -5.36 -4.56
C GLN A 45 -2.64 -4.76 -5.02
N THR A 46 -2.57 -4.31 -6.28
CA THR A 46 -1.31 -3.91 -6.93
C THR A 46 -1.27 -2.43 -7.30
N GLY A 47 -2.38 -1.71 -7.09
CA GLY A 47 -2.46 -0.28 -7.31
C GLY A 47 -3.11 0.46 -6.14
N SER A 48 -3.00 1.78 -6.17
CA SER A 48 -3.42 2.68 -5.09
C SER A 48 -4.94 2.85 -5.00
N ASN A 49 -5.70 2.48 -6.04
CA ASN A 49 -7.14 2.65 -6.08
C ASN A 49 -7.92 1.34 -5.88
N SER A 50 -9.13 1.43 -5.31
CA SER A 50 -9.97 0.26 -5.09
C SER A 50 -10.27 -0.47 -6.41
N GLY A 51 -9.99 -1.78 -6.44
CA GLY A 51 -10.21 -2.62 -7.63
C GLY A 51 -8.98 -2.83 -8.51
N GLU A 52 -7.89 -2.12 -8.27
CA GLU A 52 -6.60 -2.36 -8.95
C GLU A 52 -5.91 -3.61 -8.39
N ARG A 53 -6.37 -4.77 -8.86
CA ARG A 53 -5.90 -6.08 -8.43
C ARG A 53 -5.26 -6.87 -9.56
N SER A 54 -4.14 -7.53 -9.28
CA SER A 54 -3.57 -8.55 -10.15
C SER A 54 -3.86 -9.95 -9.60
N ASN A 55 -4.14 -10.88 -10.51
CA ASN A 55 -4.50 -12.25 -10.19
C ASN A 55 -3.36 -13.17 -10.60
N PHE A 56 -2.81 -13.89 -9.63
CA PHE A 56 -1.80 -14.91 -9.85
C PHE A 56 -2.40 -16.30 -9.66
N THR A 57 -2.30 -17.17 -10.66
CA THR A 57 -2.85 -18.53 -10.56
C THR A 57 -1.74 -19.56 -10.51
N ILE A 58 -1.73 -20.39 -9.48
CA ILE A 58 -0.86 -21.57 -9.38
C ILE A 58 -1.67 -22.81 -9.74
N ARG A 59 -1.17 -23.56 -10.72
CA ARG A 59 -1.72 -24.88 -11.08
C ARG A 59 -1.33 -25.91 -10.02
N GLY A 60 -2.26 -26.77 -9.64
CA GLY A 60 -1.99 -27.88 -8.73
C GLY A 60 -1.05 -28.95 -9.30
N GLY A 61 -0.11 -29.42 -8.49
CA GLY A 61 0.97 -30.35 -8.85
C GLY A 61 0.82 -31.78 -8.31
N SER A 62 -0.39 -32.23 -7.95
CA SER A 62 -0.62 -33.62 -7.51
C SER A 62 -0.17 -34.64 -8.56
N ALA A 63 0.28 -35.83 -8.12
CA ALA A 63 0.75 -36.92 -9.00
C ALA A 63 -0.22 -37.23 -10.16
N GLU A 64 -1.52 -37.15 -9.92
CA GLU A 64 -2.56 -37.38 -10.92
C GLU A 64 -2.57 -36.34 -12.04
N ARG A 65 -2.38 -35.06 -11.70
CA ARG A 65 -2.35 -33.93 -12.65
C ARG A 65 -1.05 -33.82 -13.43
N ILE A 66 0.06 -34.20 -12.82
CA ILE A 66 1.35 -34.27 -13.52
C ILE A 66 1.51 -35.58 -14.31
N GLY A 67 0.50 -36.46 -14.28
CA GLY A 67 0.44 -37.68 -15.09
C GLY A 67 1.21 -38.87 -14.52
N LEU A 68 1.62 -38.81 -13.25
CA LEU A 68 2.33 -39.87 -12.53
C LEU A 68 1.40 -40.86 -11.82
N ALA A 69 0.08 -40.64 -11.82
CA ALA A 69 -0.86 -41.59 -11.23
C ALA A 69 -0.79 -42.96 -11.92
N GLY A 70 -0.56 -44.02 -11.15
CA GLY A 70 -0.54 -45.39 -11.64
C GLY A 70 0.70 -45.80 -12.43
N VAL A 71 1.77 -44.99 -12.44
CA VAL A 71 3.03 -45.38 -13.09
C VAL A 71 3.63 -46.59 -12.41
N ASN A 72 3.76 -47.69 -13.14
CA ASN A 72 4.41 -48.91 -12.67
C ASN A 72 5.67 -49.20 -13.50
N VAL A 73 6.82 -48.83 -12.95
CA VAL A 73 8.13 -49.00 -13.58
C VAL A 73 8.48 -50.47 -13.81
N SER A 74 8.04 -51.37 -12.92
CA SER A 74 8.33 -52.81 -13.02
C SER A 74 7.57 -53.48 -14.18
N ALA A 75 6.39 -52.97 -14.53
CA ALA A 75 5.56 -53.50 -15.62
C ALA A 75 5.93 -52.90 -16.99
N ASN A 76 6.32 -51.63 -17.04
CA ASN A 76 6.69 -50.95 -18.29
C ASN A 76 7.71 -49.82 -18.06
N ALA A 77 8.99 -50.18 -17.97
CA ALA A 77 10.06 -49.22 -17.70
C ALA A 77 10.20 -48.13 -18.79
N ARG A 78 10.14 -48.50 -20.08
CA ARG A 78 10.27 -47.54 -21.20
C ARG A 78 9.10 -46.55 -21.26
N GLY A 79 7.87 -47.04 -21.08
CA GLY A 79 6.69 -46.19 -21.02
C GLY A 79 6.70 -45.27 -19.80
N SER A 80 7.18 -45.77 -18.65
CA SER A 80 7.31 -44.97 -17.43
C SER A 80 8.28 -43.79 -17.59
N ILE A 81 9.39 -43.97 -18.31
CA ILE A 81 10.32 -42.87 -18.61
C ILE A 81 9.64 -41.75 -19.41
N ALA A 82 8.86 -42.10 -20.44
CA ALA A 82 8.14 -41.12 -21.24
C ALA A 82 7.09 -40.35 -20.42
N ILE A 83 6.42 -41.04 -19.49
CA ILE A 83 5.47 -40.42 -18.57
C ILE A 83 6.17 -39.45 -17.61
N VAL A 84 7.33 -39.84 -17.06
CA VAL A 84 8.13 -38.98 -16.19
C VAL A 84 8.65 -37.74 -16.93
N ASP A 85 9.12 -37.87 -18.18
CA ASP A 85 9.55 -36.72 -18.98
C ASP A 85 8.41 -35.71 -19.20
N LYS A 86 7.19 -36.22 -19.47
CA LYS A 86 5.99 -35.38 -19.57
C LYS A 86 5.65 -34.71 -18.24
N ALA A 87 5.78 -35.43 -17.13
CA ALA A 87 5.55 -34.87 -15.79
C ALA A 87 6.55 -33.76 -15.46
N LEU A 88 7.83 -33.94 -15.79
CA LEU A 88 8.87 -32.92 -15.60
C LEU A 88 8.57 -31.67 -16.43
N LYS A 89 8.17 -31.83 -17.70
CA LYS A 89 7.73 -30.68 -18.53
C LYS A 89 6.59 -29.90 -17.89
N ASN A 90 5.57 -30.59 -17.36
CA ASN A 90 4.49 -29.95 -16.64
C ASN A 90 4.99 -29.19 -15.39
N ILE A 91 5.92 -29.76 -14.62
CA ILE A 91 6.52 -29.08 -13.46
C ILE A 91 7.29 -27.83 -13.91
N HIS A 92 8.05 -27.92 -15.00
CA HIS A 92 8.78 -26.78 -15.56
C HIS A 92 7.83 -25.67 -16.01
N GLU A 93 6.69 -26.00 -16.62
CA GLU A 93 5.65 -25.02 -16.95
C GLU A 93 5.11 -24.31 -15.71
N ILE A 94 4.77 -25.07 -14.66
CA ILE A 94 4.28 -24.50 -13.39
C ILE A 94 5.33 -23.56 -12.79
N ARG A 95 6.60 -23.97 -12.77
CA ARG A 95 7.70 -23.12 -12.27
C ARG A 95 7.86 -21.85 -13.11
N ARG A 96 7.71 -21.95 -14.43
CA ARG A 96 7.78 -20.80 -15.35
C ARG A 96 6.63 -19.82 -15.09
N GLU A 97 5.41 -20.33 -14.89
CA GLU A 97 4.24 -19.51 -14.54
C GLU A 97 4.47 -18.76 -13.21
N ILE A 98 5.00 -19.45 -12.19
CA ILE A 98 5.35 -18.83 -10.90
C ILE A 98 6.43 -17.75 -11.07
N GLY A 99 7.51 -18.05 -11.80
CA GLY A 99 8.59 -17.09 -12.04
C GLY A 99 8.13 -15.86 -12.81
N GLY A 100 7.25 -16.02 -13.79
CA GLY A 100 6.64 -14.90 -14.52
C GLY A 100 5.84 -13.98 -13.60
N ALA A 101 5.01 -14.55 -12.73
CA ALA A 101 4.24 -13.77 -11.77
C ALA A 101 5.11 -13.07 -10.72
N MET A 102 6.21 -13.70 -10.27
CA MET A 102 7.18 -13.05 -9.39
C MET A 102 7.81 -11.82 -10.06
N ALA A 103 8.19 -11.91 -11.35
CA ALA A 103 8.74 -10.78 -12.09
C ALA A 103 7.72 -9.63 -12.25
N GLU A 104 6.44 -9.96 -12.47
CA GLU A 104 5.35 -8.99 -12.51
C GLU A 104 5.17 -8.30 -11.15
N MET A 105 5.12 -9.07 -10.05
CA MET A 105 5.02 -8.54 -8.68
C MET A 105 6.19 -7.63 -8.33
N GLU A 106 7.42 -7.99 -8.70
CA GLU A 106 8.59 -7.13 -8.50
C GLU A 106 8.46 -5.81 -9.28
N SER A 107 7.92 -5.85 -10.50
CA SER A 107 7.67 -4.64 -11.28
C SER A 107 6.59 -3.75 -10.64
N MET A 108 5.50 -4.36 -10.19
CA MET A 108 4.43 -3.66 -9.49
C MET A 108 4.92 -3.04 -8.18
N LEU A 109 5.75 -3.75 -7.42
CA LEU A 109 6.37 -3.25 -6.20
C LEU A 109 7.24 -2.02 -6.47
N ARG A 110 8.09 -2.08 -7.51
CA ARG A 110 8.92 -0.93 -7.90
C ARG A 110 8.06 0.28 -8.27
N ASN A 111 7.01 0.08 -9.07
CA ASN A 111 6.10 1.16 -9.46
C ASN A 111 5.37 1.75 -8.24
N ASN A 112 4.82 0.90 -7.36
CA ASN A 112 4.11 1.36 -6.17
C ASN A 112 5.03 2.12 -5.21
N SER A 113 6.28 1.66 -5.04
CA SER A 113 7.28 2.37 -4.24
C SER A 113 7.52 3.80 -4.76
N THR A 114 7.68 3.96 -6.08
CA THR A 114 7.80 5.29 -6.69
C THR A 114 6.54 6.14 -6.50
N MET A 115 5.35 5.54 -6.64
CA MET A 115 4.09 6.25 -6.39
C MET A 115 3.98 6.72 -4.93
N VAL A 116 4.35 5.88 -3.96
CA VAL A 116 4.35 6.25 -2.53
C VAL A 116 5.26 7.45 -2.27
N VAL A 117 6.47 7.46 -2.85
CA VAL A 117 7.39 8.61 -2.73
C VAL A 117 6.75 9.87 -3.32
N ASN A 118 6.23 9.81 -4.55
CA ASN A 118 5.63 10.97 -5.21
C ASN A 118 4.40 11.52 -4.48
N VAL A 119 3.56 10.64 -3.93
CA VAL A 119 2.37 11.03 -3.15
C VAL A 119 2.79 11.62 -1.81
N SER A 120 3.79 11.03 -1.14
CA SER A 120 4.34 11.56 0.11
C SER A 120 4.93 12.96 -0.09
N ASP A 121 5.70 13.17 -1.16
CA ASP A 121 6.28 14.48 -1.48
C ASP A 121 5.20 15.52 -1.80
N SER A 122 4.18 15.12 -2.56
CA SER A 122 3.04 15.99 -2.87
C SER A 122 2.28 16.38 -1.60
N LYS A 123 2.02 15.41 -0.71
CA LYS A 123 1.38 15.64 0.58
C LYS A 123 2.21 16.59 1.45
N SER A 124 3.53 16.37 1.53
CA SER A 124 4.46 17.21 2.27
C SER A 124 4.41 18.67 1.80
N ARG A 125 4.44 18.91 0.48
CA ARG A 125 4.35 20.27 -0.09
C ARG A 125 3.03 20.95 0.24
N ILE A 126 1.91 20.21 0.24
CA ILE A 126 0.60 20.74 0.61
C ILE A 126 0.59 21.10 2.10
N THR A 127 0.99 20.17 2.98
CA THR A 127 0.99 20.39 4.42
C THR A 127 1.92 21.52 4.85
N ASP A 128 3.09 21.63 4.22
CA ASP A 128 4.05 22.71 4.50
C ASP A 128 3.52 24.07 4.02
N THR A 129 2.85 24.11 2.86
CA THR A 129 2.23 25.34 2.34
C THR A 129 1.08 25.80 3.23
N ASP A 130 0.23 24.86 3.65
CA ASP A 130 -0.89 25.15 4.56
C ASP A 130 -0.37 25.65 5.91
N PHE A 131 0.67 25.02 6.47
CA PHE A 131 1.29 25.46 7.73
C PHE A 131 1.94 26.85 7.60
N ALA A 132 2.63 27.12 6.50
CA ALA A 132 3.21 28.43 6.22
C ALA A 132 2.12 29.53 6.11
N SER A 133 1.00 29.23 5.45
CA SER A 133 -0.12 30.17 5.31
C SER A 133 -0.79 30.48 6.65
N ALA A 134 -1.07 29.45 7.47
CA ALA A 134 -1.65 29.60 8.80
C ALA A 134 -0.71 30.38 9.74
N THR A 135 0.60 30.13 9.67
CA THR A 135 1.61 30.85 10.47
C THR A 135 1.73 32.30 10.02
N ALA A 136 1.69 32.58 8.72
CA ALA A 136 1.72 33.94 8.18
C ALA A 136 0.47 34.73 8.59
N GLU A 137 -0.71 34.10 8.59
CA GLU A 137 -1.95 34.72 9.05
C GLU A 137 -1.94 34.97 10.57
N LEU A 138 -1.47 34.02 11.37
CA LEU A 138 -1.27 34.21 12.80
C LEU A 138 -0.32 35.37 13.10
N THR A 139 0.82 35.42 12.41
CA THR A 139 1.81 36.49 12.55
C THR A 139 1.22 37.84 12.13
N ARG A 140 0.49 37.90 11.02
CA ARG A 140 -0.22 39.11 10.58
C ARG A 140 -1.21 39.59 11.65
N ASN A 141 -2.00 38.69 12.21
CA ASN A 141 -2.97 39.00 13.25
C ASN A 141 -2.29 39.52 14.53
N GLN A 142 -1.17 38.92 14.93
CA GLN A 142 -0.35 39.40 16.06
C GLN A 142 0.22 40.79 15.80
N ILE A 143 0.74 41.06 14.59
CA ILE A 143 1.24 42.39 14.20
C ILE A 143 0.10 43.41 14.23
N ILE A 144 -1.09 43.08 13.71
CA ILE A 144 -2.26 43.98 13.74
C ILE A 144 -2.67 44.27 15.18
N GLN A 145 -2.68 43.27 16.07
CA GLN A 145 -3.02 43.50 17.49
C GLN A 145 -2.01 44.39 18.20
N GLN A 146 -0.71 44.17 17.97
CA GLN A 146 0.35 45.03 18.52
C GLN A 146 0.29 46.44 17.94
N ALA A 147 0.10 46.59 16.63
CA ALA A 147 -0.08 47.87 15.96
C ALA A 147 -1.33 48.59 16.44
N ALA A 148 -2.46 47.91 16.61
CA ALA A 148 -3.68 48.50 17.16
C ALA A 148 -3.46 49.06 18.56
N SER A 149 -2.72 48.36 19.42
CA SER A 149 -2.37 48.87 20.76
C SER A 149 -1.44 50.09 20.72
N SER A 150 -0.42 50.08 19.84
CA SER A 150 0.52 51.18 19.69
C SER A 150 -0.13 52.41 19.05
N VAL A 151 -0.94 52.22 18.00
CA VAL A 151 -1.71 53.28 17.34
C VAL A 151 -2.75 53.85 18.30
N LEU A 152 -3.43 53.02 19.10
CA LEU A 152 -4.35 53.50 20.13
C LEU A 152 -3.64 54.33 21.20
N ALA A 153 -2.45 53.89 21.66
CA ALA A 153 -1.64 54.66 22.59
C ALA A 153 -1.20 56.02 22.00
N GLN A 154 -0.82 56.05 20.71
CA GLN A 154 -0.41 57.26 20.00
C GLN A 154 -1.58 58.21 19.72
N ALA A 155 -2.75 57.66 19.39
CA ALA A 155 -4.01 58.38 19.23
C ALA A 155 -4.51 58.98 20.56
N ASN A 156 -4.27 58.32 21.69
CA ASN A 156 -4.60 58.86 23.02
C ASN A 156 -3.65 59.96 23.50
N GLN A 157 -2.42 60.04 22.95
CA GLN A 157 -1.45 61.09 23.29
C GLN A 157 -1.59 62.36 22.43
N SER A 158 -2.04 62.23 21.17
CA SER A 158 -2.27 63.39 20.28
C SER A 158 -3.20 64.48 20.85
N PRO A 159 -4.34 64.18 21.50
CA PRO A 159 -5.25 65.18 22.06
C PRO A 159 -4.59 66.05 23.14
N ASN A 160 -3.72 65.47 23.97
CA ASN A 160 -3.07 66.21 25.06
C ASN A 160 -2.02 67.20 24.54
N ILE A 161 -1.32 66.85 23.45
CA ILE A 161 -0.39 67.76 22.78
C ILE A 161 -1.17 68.91 22.13
N ALA A 162 -2.29 68.63 21.48
CA ALA A 162 -3.16 69.65 20.91
C ALA A 162 -3.75 70.60 21.97
N LEU A 163 -4.15 70.07 23.14
CA LEU A 163 -4.64 70.88 24.25
C LEU A 163 -3.54 71.78 24.85
N SER A 164 -2.30 71.31 24.87
CA SER A 164 -1.15 72.13 25.31
C SER A 164 -0.83 73.31 24.38
N LEU A 165 -1.23 73.21 23.11
CA LEU A 165 -1.08 74.26 22.10
C LEU A 165 -2.26 75.24 22.08
N LEU A 166 -3.42 74.87 22.65
CA LEU A 166 -4.62 75.71 22.75
C LEU A 166 -4.72 76.46 24.09
N GLY A 167 -3.99 75.98 25.12
CA GLY A 167 -3.92 76.58 26.45
C GLY A 167 -2.81 77.61 26.66
N ARG A 168 -2.18 78.08 25.58
CA ARG A 168 -1.23 79.20 25.55
C ARG A 168 -1.79 80.30 24.66
#